data_AF-A0A7S1F5J4-F1
#
_entry.id   AF-A0A7S1F5J4-F1
#
_cell.length_a   1.000
_cell.length_b   1.000
_cell.length_c   1.000
_cell.angle_alpha   90.00
_cell.angle_beta   90.00
_cell.angle_gamma   90.00
#
_symmetry.space_group_name_H-M   'P 1'
#
loop_
_entity.id
_entity.type
_entity.pdbx_description
1 polymer ?
#
loop_
_entity_poly.entity_id
_entity_poly.type
_entity_poly.pdbx_seq_one_letter_code
_entity_poly.pdbx_strand_id
1 'polypeptide(L)'
;LAVVVINHYCACGWVFLAQTSSGHSWLDEHALQHADAVVVYSMALYWALTQFTPAASNVHAHSSKERVYSIFVILLGILTFSTIVSYITTTMQALQRMRSERDVQEQILRTYFVENNVSAELGTHIVKFLWVNHFS
;
A
#
# COMPACT_ATOMS: atom_id res chain seq x y z
N LEU A 1 2.62 7.78 3.78
CA LEU A 1 3.65 8.37 4.66
C LEU A 1 4.62 7.32 5.22
N ALA A 2 4.13 6.29 5.92
CA ALA A 2 4.99 5.26 6.55
C ALA A 2 5.97 4.59 5.58
N VAL A 3 5.52 4.18 4.38
CA VAL A 3 6.37 3.54 3.36
C VAL A 3 7.56 4.41 2.95
N VAL A 4 7.33 5.72 2.77
CA VAL A 4 8.38 6.68 2.36
C VAL A 4 9.42 6.83 3.47
N VAL A 5 8.97 6.95 4.72
CA VAL A 5 9.85 7.08 5.89
C VAL A 5 10.70 5.83 6.08
N ILE A 6 10.09 4.63 5.98
CA ILE A 6 10.81 3.36 6.08
C ILE A 6 11.88 3.26 5.00
N ASN A 7 11.52 3.57 3.74
CA ASN A 7 12.47 3.54 2.63
C ASN A 7 13.62 4.54 2.79
N HIS A 8 13.36 5.73 3.34
CA HIS A 8 14.41 6.69 3.68
C HIS A 8 15.42 6.10 4.67
N TYR A 9 14.95 5.49 5.76
CA TYR A 9 15.85 4.85 6.73
C TYR A 9 16.59 3.63 6.16
N CYS A 10 15.93 2.82 5.33
CA CYS A 10 16.57 1.72 4.62
C CYS A 10 17.67 2.21 3.66
N ALA A 11 17.41 3.30 2.93
CA ALA A 11 18.39 3.90 2.03
C ALA A 11 19.59 4.49 2.80
N CYS A 12 19.34 5.25 3.87
CA CYS A 12 20.40 5.80 4.71
C CYS A 12 21.24 4.70 5.37
N GLY A 13 20.61 3.63 5.86
CA GLY A 13 21.32 2.48 6.40
C GLY A 13 22.17 1.75 5.35
N TRP A 14 21.67 1.64 4.12
CA TRP A 14 22.41 1.06 3.00
C TRP A 14 23.67 1.86 2.63
N VAL A 15 23.57 3.18 2.59
CA VAL A 15 24.72 4.07 2.37
C VAL A 15 25.72 3.98 3.52
N PHE A 16 25.23 4.06 4.77
CA PHE A 16 26.06 3.99 5.96
C PHE A 16 26.85 2.67 6.04
N LEU A 17 26.21 1.55 5.68
CA LEU A 17 26.84 0.24 5.69
C LEU A 17 27.99 0.14 4.67
N ALA A 18 27.82 0.73 3.49
CA ALA A 18 28.87 0.76 2.48
C ALA A 18 30.02 1.70 2.86
N GLN A 19 29.72 2.88 3.42
CA GLN A 19 30.74 3.83 3.87
C GLN A 19 31.59 3.31 5.04
N THR A 20 31.03 2.44 5.88
CA THR A 20 31.72 1.81 7.01
C THR A 20 32.35 0.46 6.65
N SER A 21 32.16 -0.02 5.41
CA SER A 21 32.78 -1.24 4.92
C SER A 21 34.28 -1.03 4.73
N SER A 22 35.08 -1.96 5.25
CA SER A 22 36.53 -2.00 5.02
C SER A 22 36.92 -2.73 3.73
N GLY A 23 35.95 -3.23 2.97
CA GLY A 23 36.17 -3.98 1.73
C GLY A 23 35.13 -3.64 0.66
N HIS A 24 35.20 -4.34 -0.48
CA HIS A 24 34.34 -4.10 -1.66
C HIS A 24 32.85 -4.06 -1.29
N SER A 25 32.22 -2.93 -1.60
CA SER A 25 30.84 -2.56 -1.33
C SER A 25 30.12 -2.25 -2.65
N TRP A 26 28.80 -2.04 -2.58
CA TRP A 26 28.03 -1.61 -3.76
C TRP A 26 28.47 -0.23 -4.31
N LEU A 27 29.06 0.63 -3.46
CA LEU A 27 29.61 1.92 -3.89
C LEU A 27 30.86 1.74 -4.76
N ASP A 28 31.69 0.76 -4.43
CA ASP A 28 32.89 0.42 -5.19
C ASP A 28 32.53 -0.12 -6.57
N GLU A 29 31.56 -1.04 -6.62
CA GLU A 29 31.08 -1.65 -7.86
C GLU A 29 30.59 -0.62 -8.89
N HIS A 30 29.92 0.43 -8.41
CA HIS A 30 29.35 1.47 -9.26
C HIS A 30 30.25 2.71 -9.40
N ALA A 31 31.49 2.66 -8.90
CA ALA A 31 32.43 3.80 -8.90
C ALA A 31 31.86 5.08 -8.25
N LEU A 32 31.07 4.92 -7.19
CA LEU A 32 30.34 6.01 -6.51
C LEU A 32 31.04 6.55 -5.26
N GLN A 33 32.25 6.07 -4.93
CA GLN A 33 32.99 6.49 -3.73
C GLN A 33 33.22 8.01 -3.63
N HIS A 34 33.31 8.69 -4.79
CA HIS A 34 33.56 10.13 -4.89
C HIS A 34 32.41 10.87 -5.57
N ALA A 35 31.27 10.21 -5.76
CA ALA A 35 30.09 10.83 -6.33
C ALA A 35 29.42 11.79 -5.34
N ASP A 36 28.63 12.73 -5.87
CA ASP A 36 27.84 13.63 -5.05
C ASP A 36 26.84 12.88 -4.17
N ALA A 37 26.58 13.39 -2.97
CA ALA A 37 25.71 12.76 -1.98
C ALA A 37 24.28 12.56 -2.51
N VAL A 38 23.80 13.47 -3.36
CA VAL A 38 22.47 13.35 -3.99
C VAL A 38 22.42 12.14 -4.92
N VAL A 39 23.47 11.89 -5.70
CA VAL A 39 23.56 10.74 -6.61
C VAL A 39 23.56 9.45 -5.81
N VAL A 40 24.43 9.35 -4.80
CA VAL A 40 24.53 8.18 -3.92
C VAL A 40 23.19 7.90 -3.21
N TYR A 41 22.58 8.94 -2.63
CA TYR A 41 21.31 8.80 -1.94
C TYR A 41 20.17 8.40 -2.88
N SER A 42 20.07 9.01 -4.06
CA SER A 42 19.02 8.69 -5.03
C SER A 42 19.08 7.23 -5.49
N MET A 43 20.29 6.70 -5.70
CA MET A 43 20.51 5.31 -6.08
C MET A 43 20.23 4.33 -4.93
N ALA A 44 20.62 4.68 -3.70
CA ALA A 44 20.27 3.91 -2.51
C ALA A 44 18.76 3.90 -2.23
N LEU A 45 18.08 5.03 -2.44
CA LEU A 45 16.63 5.15 -2.29
C LEU A 45 15.90 4.36 -3.38
N TYR A 46 16.38 4.41 -4.62
CA TYR A 46 15.87 3.56 -5.70
C TYR A 46 15.99 2.08 -5.32
N TRP A 47 17.17 1.64 -4.88
CA TRP A 47 17.37 0.26 -4.41
C TRP A 47 16.45 -0.13 -3.25
N ALA A 48 16.26 0.76 -2.26
CA ALA A 48 15.36 0.50 -1.14
C ALA A 48 13.92 0.31 -1.65
N LEU A 49 13.44 1.20 -2.53
CA LEU A 49 12.08 1.13 -3.08
C LEU A 49 11.85 -0.18 -3.84
N THR A 50 12.83 -0.67 -4.60
CA THR A 50 12.73 -1.95 -5.32
C THR A 50 12.76 -3.17 -4.40
N GLN A 51 13.03 -3.03 -3.10
CA GLN A 51 12.83 -4.15 -2.15
C GLN A 51 11.38 -4.23 -1.66
N PHE A 52 10.65 -3.11 -1.69
CA PHE A 52 9.25 -3.00 -1.26
C PHE A 52 8.26 -3.21 -2.40
N THR A 53 8.70 -2.99 -3.64
CA THR A 53 7.98 -3.33 -4.85
C THR A 53 8.79 -4.37 -5.62
N PRO A 54 8.19 -5.43 -6.19
CA PRO A 54 8.93 -6.36 -7.03
C PRO A 54 9.39 -5.63 -8.32
N ALA A 55 10.57 -5.03 -8.26
CA ALA A 55 11.20 -4.28 -9.34
C ALA A 55 12.67 -4.68 -9.42
N ALA A 56 13.22 -4.66 -10.63
CA ALA A 56 14.63 -4.96 -10.82
C ALA A 56 15.50 -3.77 -10.41
N SER A 57 16.57 -4.03 -9.67
CA SER A 57 17.62 -3.08 -9.39
C SER A 57 18.96 -3.65 -9.85
N ASN A 58 19.79 -2.80 -10.44
CA ASN A 58 21.18 -3.11 -10.76
C ASN A 58 22.08 -3.07 -9.50
N VAL A 59 21.61 -2.43 -8.42
CA VAL A 59 22.31 -2.37 -7.14
C VAL A 59 22.05 -3.63 -6.34
N HIS A 60 23.11 -4.28 -5.87
CA HIS A 60 23.03 -5.48 -5.06
C HIS A 60 24.20 -5.55 -4.07
N ALA A 61 24.13 -6.51 -3.14
CA ALA A 61 25.11 -6.67 -2.08
C ALA A 61 26.39 -7.36 -2.58
N HIS A 62 27.55 -6.77 -2.27
CA HIS A 62 28.86 -7.32 -2.58
C HIS A 62 29.57 -7.88 -1.34
N SER A 63 29.24 -7.39 -0.15
CA SER A 63 29.78 -7.91 1.12
C SER A 63 28.76 -8.75 1.90
N SER A 64 29.24 -9.61 2.81
CA SER A 64 28.36 -10.42 3.68
C SER A 64 27.46 -9.56 4.57
N LYS A 65 27.96 -8.40 5.03
CA LYS A 65 27.17 -7.47 5.86
C LYS A 65 26.03 -6.86 5.05
N GLU A 66 26.33 -6.40 3.83
CA GLU A 66 25.34 -5.91 2.89
C GLU A 66 24.29 -6.99 2.57
N ARG A 67 24.69 -8.25 2.38
CA ARG A 67 23.75 -9.35 2.12
C ARG A 67 22.78 -9.55 3.27
N VAL A 68 23.27 -9.56 4.51
CA VAL A 68 22.42 -9.69 5.70
C VAL A 68 21.45 -8.52 5.79
N TYR A 69 21.93 -7.29 5.52
CA TYR A 69 21.09 -6.11 5.49
C TYR A 69 20.00 -6.20 4.41
N SER A 70 20.36 -6.59 3.18
CA SER A 70 19.41 -6.77 2.08
C SER A 70 18.32 -7.77 2.42
N ILE A 71 18.67 -8.92 3.03
CA ILE A 71 17.69 -9.92 3.47
C ILE A 71 16.69 -9.30 4.45
N PHE A 72 17.18 -8.54 5.44
CA PHE A 72 16.32 -7.87 6.41
C PHE A 72 15.37 -6.86 5.74
N VAL A 73 15.88 -6.03 4.81
CA VAL A 73 15.08 -5.05 4.08
C VAL A 73 14.04 -5.72 3.18
N ILE A 74 14.38 -6.83 2.51
CA ILE A 74 13.44 -7.61 1.69
C ILE A 74 12.30 -8.17 2.55
N LEU A 75 12.61 -8.73 3.72
CA LEU A 75 11.57 -9.23 4.64
C LEU A 75 10.63 -8.12 5.11
N LEU A 76 11.19 -6.95 5.44
CA LEU A 76 10.41 -5.75 5.78
C LEU A 76 9.54 -5.29 4.60
N GLY A 77 10.07 -5.37 3.38
CA GLY A 77 9.37 -5.09 2.13
C GLY A 77 8.15 -5.99 1.94
N ILE A 78 8.32 -7.31 2.09
CA ILE A 78 7.23 -8.30 1.97
C ILE A 78 6.14 -8.04 3.01
N LEU A 79 6.49 -7.80 4.27
CA LEU A 79 5.53 -7.49 5.33
C LEU A 79 4.75 -6.21 5.00
N THR A 80 5.46 -5.14 4.62
CA THR A 80 4.84 -3.85 4.30
C THR A 80 3.92 -3.98 3.08
N PHE A 81 4.38 -4.60 2.00
CA PHE A 81 3.57 -4.84 0.80
C PHE A 81 2.30 -5.64 1.11
N SER A 82 2.43 -6.71 1.90
CA SER A 82 1.29 -7.55 2.30
C SER A 82 0.26 -6.76 3.10
N THR A 83 0.70 -5.89 4.02
CA THR A 83 -0.23 -5.03 4.77
C THR A 83 -0.95 -4.05 3.86
N ILE A 84 -0.26 -3.42 2.90
CA ILE A 84 -0.87 -2.50 1.93
C ILE A 84 -1.97 -3.21 1.13
N VAL A 85 -1.67 -4.39 0.59
CA VAL A 85 -2.65 -5.21 -0.16
C VAL A 85 -3.86 -5.56 0.71
N SER A 86 -3.63 -5.94 1.97
CA SER A 86 -4.70 -6.23 2.93
C SER A 86 -5.58 -5.01 3.22
N TYR A 87 -4.99 -3.83 3.43
CA TYR A 87 -5.74 -2.59 3.65
C TYR A 87 -6.58 -2.21 2.43
N ILE A 88 -6.02 -2.33 1.22
CA ILE A 88 -6.77 -2.07 -0.01
C ILE A 88 -7.95 -3.04 -0.11
N THR A 89 -7.70 -4.32 0.08
CA THR A 89 -8.71 -5.38 -0.03
C THR A 89 -9.85 -5.17 0.97
N THR A 90 -9.53 -4.92 2.23
CA THR A 90 -10.53 -4.69 3.30
C THR A 90 -11.33 -3.42 3.05
N THR A 91 -10.69 -2.35 2.57
CA THR A 91 -11.37 -1.11 2.18
C THR A 91 -12.32 -1.34 1.00
N MET A 92 -11.89 -2.09 -0.02
CA MET A 92 -12.75 -2.45 -1.16
C MET A 92 -13.94 -3.30 -0.72
N GLN A 93 -13.73 -4.27 0.16
CA GLN A 93 -14.81 -5.09 0.73
C GLN A 93 -15.80 -4.23 1.54
N ALA A 94 -15.33 -3.28 2.33
CA ALA A 94 -16.19 -2.34 3.06
C ALA A 94 -17.05 -1.50 2.11
N LEU A 95 -16.45 -0.97 1.03
CA LEU A 95 -17.18 -0.22 0.00
C LEU A 95 -18.22 -1.07 -0.74
N GLN A 96 -17.89 -2.31 -1.08
CA GLN A 96 -18.82 -3.24 -1.71
C GLN A 96 -19.98 -3.61 -0.78
N ARG A 97 -19.69 -3.82 0.51
CA ARG A 97 -20.71 -4.10 1.52
C ARG A 97 -21.69 -2.94 1.67
N MET A 98 -21.21 -1.70 1.74
CA MET A 98 -22.08 -0.52 1.81
C MET A 98 -23.01 -0.40 0.59
N ARG A 99 -22.53 -0.76 -0.61
CA ARG A 99 -23.37 -0.79 -1.83
C ARG A 99 -24.41 -1.90 -1.76
N SER A 100 -24.00 -3.11 -1.38
CA SER A 100 -24.87 -4.28 -1.26
C SER A 100 -25.97 -4.09 -0.21
N GLU A 101 -25.65 -3.51 0.95
CA GLU A 101 -26.64 -3.23 2.00
C GLU A 101 -27.76 -2.31 1.50
N ARG A 102 -27.41 -1.29 0.70
CA ARG A 102 -28.40 -0.41 0.06
C ARG A 102 -29.28 -1.17 -0.94
N ASP A 103 -28.69 -2.00 -1.79
CA ASP A 103 -29.42 -2.79 -2.79
C ASP A 103 -30.37 -3.81 -2.12
N VAL A 104 -29.92 -4.44 -1.03
CA VAL A 104 -30.74 -5.36 -0.24
C VAL A 104 -31.91 -4.63 0.42
N GLN A 105 -31.69 -3.45 1.01
CA GLN A 105 -32.76 -2.66 1.60
C GLN A 105 -33.79 -2.21 0.56
N GLU A 106 -33.34 -1.80 -0.64
CA GLU A 106 -34.24 -1.46 -1.74
C GLU A 106 -35.06 -2.67 -2.19
N GLN A 107 -34.43 -3.84 -2.30
CA GLN A 107 -35.11 -5.08 -2.66
C GLN A 107 -36.17 -5.49 -1.63
N ILE A 108 -35.86 -5.41 -0.34
CA ILE A 108 -36.82 -5.69 0.74
C ILE A 108 -38.02 -4.75 0.65
N LEU A 109 -37.78 -3.46 0.44
CA LEU A 109 -38.85 -2.47 0.33
C LEU A 109 -39.76 -2.73 -0.89
N ARG A 110 -39.16 -3.07 -2.03
CA ARG A 110 -39.89 -3.45 -3.25
C ARG A 110 -40.76 -4.68 -3.01
N THR A 111 -40.23 -5.73 -2.39
CA THR A 111 -40.99 -6.94 -2.06
C THR A 111 -42.16 -6.62 -1.14
N TYR A 112 -41.94 -5.84 -0.08
CA TYR A 112 -42.99 -5.44 0.85
C TYR A 112 -44.14 -4.68 0.16
N PHE A 113 -43.84 -3.76 -0.75
CA PHE A 113 -44.85 -3.02 -1.50
C PHE A 113 -45.68 -3.93 -2.41
N VAL A 114 -45.06 -4.93 -3.04
CA VAL A 114 -45.75 -5.91 -3.89
C VAL A 114 -46.66 -6.80 -3.04
N GLU A 115 -46.15 -7.36 -1.95
CA GLU A 115 -46.91 -8.28 -1.07
C GLU A 115 -48.13 -7.59 -0.43
N ASN A 116 -48.02 -6.31 -0.10
CA ASN A 116 -49.08 -5.54 0.55
C ASN A 116 -49.94 -4.71 -0.42
N ASN A 117 -49.76 -4.88 -1.74
CA ASN A 117 -50.48 -4.14 -2.79
C ASN A 117 -50.46 -2.60 -2.58
N VAL A 118 -49.30 -2.07 -2.19
CA VAL A 118 -49.12 -0.63 -1.95
C VAL A 118 -49.22 0.12 -3.28
N SER A 119 -50.04 1.17 -3.34
CA SER A 119 -50.16 1.99 -4.56
C SER A 119 -48.83 2.69 -4.90
N ALA A 120 -48.57 2.90 -6.19
CA ALA A 120 -47.31 3.52 -6.64
C ALA A 120 -47.10 4.93 -6.04
N GLU A 121 -48.19 5.69 -5.87
CA GLU A 121 -48.16 7.01 -5.24
C GLU A 121 -47.73 6.91 -3.77
N LEU A 122 -48.39 6.06 -2.97
CA LEU A 122 -48.05 5.86 -1.56
C LEU A 122 -46.63 5.29 -1.37
N GLY A 123 -46.23 4.33 -2.19
CA GLY A 123 -44.87 3.77 -2.17
C GLY A 123 -43.80 4.82 -2.40
N THR A 124 -44.02 5.75 -3.35
CA THR A 124 -43.11 6.87 -3.62
C THR A 124 -43.00 7.80 -2.41
N HIS A 125 -44.13 8.10 -1.75
CA HIS A 125 -44.14 8.90 -0.53
C HIS A 125 -43.38 8.22 0.63
N ILE A 126 -43.55 6.90 0.81
CA ILE A 126 -42.84 6.13 1.83
C ILE A 126 -41.33 6.11 1.57
N VAL A 127 -40.91 5.82 0.33
CA VAL A 127 -39.47 5.83 -0.04
C VAL A 127 -38.86 7.21 0.21
N LYS A 128 -39.55 8.28 -0.20
CA LYS A 128 -39.09 9.65 0.01
C LYS A 128 -38.95 9.99 1.49
N PHE A 129 -39.92 9.58 2.32
CA PHE A 129 -39.88 9.78 3.76
C PHE A 129 -38.71 9.02 4.42
N LEU A 130 -38.48 7.76 4.03
CA LEU A 130 -37.39 6.93 4.55
C LEU A 130 -36.02 7.49 4.16
N TRP A 131 -35.86 7.96 2.91
CA TRP A 131 -34.62 8.59 2.46
C TRP A 131 -34.26 9.85 3.24
N VAL A 132 -35.26 10.68 3.56
CA VAL A 132 -35.04 11.95 4.29
C VAL A 132 -34.76 11.73 5.78
N ASN A 133 -35.37 10.72 6.42
CA ASN A 133 -35.31 10.56 7.88
C ASN A 133 -34.34 9.47 8.37
N HIS A 134 -33.97 8.51 7.52
CA HIS A 134 -33.20 7.33 7.97
C HIS A 134 -31.86 7.14 7.22
N PHE A 135 -31.66 7.81 6.08
CA PHE A 135 -30.46 7.64 5.24
C PHE A 135 -29.69 8.95 4.98
N SER A 136 -29.99 10.05 5.69
CA SER A 136 -29.23 11.32 5.67
C SER A 136 -28.08 11.33 6.68
#